data_AF-A0A7X7MLS1-F1
#
_entry.id   AF-A0A7X7MLS1-F1
#
_cell.length_a   1.000
_cell.length_b   1.000
_cell.length_c   1.000
_cell.angle_alpha   90.00
_cell.angle_beta   90.00
_cell.angle_gamma   90.00
#
_symmetry.space_group_name_H-M   'P 1'
#
loop_
_entity.id
_entity.type
_entity.pdbx_description
1 polymer ?
#
loop_
_entity_poly.entity_id
_entity_poly.type
_entity_poly.pdbx_seq_one_letter_code
_entity_poly.pdbx_strand_id
1 'polypeptide(L)'
;MPDVVEEPLRAELLSVEQLKRFAQELARTDVIDYGPGYNRLLPRLADNAQALRAAHQVLVRADEQGRRMAPPAEWLLDNFYLIEQQIQLARIHLPKRYSRQLPRLAAGPRKGFPRVYDMAFELIAHLDGLLDEENTAAFVAAYQTVDPLQLGELWAFPIALRLGLIENLRRVAVLV
;
A
#
# COMPACT_ATOMS: atom_id res chain seq x y z
N MET A 1 -3.09 -19.86 -1.21
CA MET A 1 -1.85 -20.24 -0.52
C MET A 1 -2.10 -20.07 0.97
N PRO A 2 -1.54 -20.90 1.87
CA PRO A 2 -1.69 -20.64 3.30
C PRO A 2 -1.17 -19.23 3.57
N ASP A 3 -1.88 -18.47 4.41
CA ASP A 3 -1.49 -17.13 4.85
C ASP A 3 -0.12 -17.25 5.53
N VAL A 4 0.95 -17.03 4.76
CA VAL A 4 2.23 -16.65 5.33
C VAL A 4 1.94 -15.39 6.11
N VAL A 5 2.17 -15.40 7.42
CA VAL A 5 1.99 -14.22 8.26
C VAL A 5 2.92 -13.15 7.69
N GLU A 6 2.32 -12.18 7.02
CA GLU A 6 3.05 -11.09 6.39
C GLU A 6 3.41 -10.08 7.47
N GLU A 7 4.71 -9.82 7.65
CA GLU A 7 5.17 -8.81 8.59
C GLU A 7 4.70 -7.40 8.17
N PRO A 8 4.46 -6.50 9.14
CA PRO A 8 4.18 -5.10 8.85
C PRO A 8 5.25 -4.48 7.96
N LEU A 9 4.85 -3.56 7.08
CA LEU A 9 5.77 -2.84 6.22
C LEU A 9 6.64 -1.93 7.08
N ARG A 10 7.87 -2.35 7.34
CA ARG A 10 8.87 -1.60 8.10
C ARG A 10 10.23 -1.80 7.45
N ALA A 11 10.94 -0.70 7.26
CA ALA A 11 12.32 -0.67 6.81
C ALA A 11 13.10 0.36 7.63
N GLU A 12 14.40 0.51 7.36
CA GLU A 12 15.19 1.59 7.95
C GLU A 12 14.57 2.95 7.64
N LEU A 13 14.39 3.81 8.65
CA LEU A 13 13.81 5.14 8.43
C LEU A 13 14.81 6.02 7.68
N LEU A 14 14.34 6.63 6.59
CA LEU A 14 15.18 7.46 5.73
C LEU A 14 14.85 8.94 5.91
N SER A 15 15.89 9.76 6.05
CA SER A 15 15.78 11.21 5.82
C SER A 15 15.36 11.49 4.37
N VAL A 16 14.86 12.70 4.10
CA VAL A 16 14.47 13.13 2.75
C VAL A 16 15.60 12.92 1.72
N GLU A 17 16.86 13.19 2.09
CA GLU A 17 18.00 13.03 1.18
C GLU A 17 18.39 11.56 0.95
N GLN A 18 18.22 10.70 1.95
CA GLN A 18 18.37 9.25 1.77
C GLN A 18 17.23 8.70 0.90
N LEU A 19 16.01 9.19 1.12
CA LEU A 19 14.81 8.79 0.40
C LEU A 19 14.90 9.12 -1.10
N LYS A 20 15.42 10.30 -1.46
CA LYS A 20 15.70 10.66 -2.87
C LYS A 20 16.70 9.71 -3.52
N ARG A 21 17.82 9.42 -2.85
CA ARG A 21 18.84 8.50 -3.35
C ARG A 21 18.28 7.09 -3.52
N PHE A 22 17.49 6.64 -2.55
CA PHE A 22 16.78 5.38 -2.63
C PHE A 22 15.83 5.34 -3.83
N ALA A 23 15.01 6.38 -4.05
CA ALA A 23 14.08 6.46 -5.18
C ALA A 23 14.80 6.39 -6.53
N GLN A 24 15.97 7.04 -6.66
CA GLN A 24 16.80 6.95 -7.85
C GLN A 24 17.34 5.54 -8.07
N GLU A 25 17.78 4.87 -7.02
CA GLU A 25 18.30 3.50 -7.11
C GLU A 25 17.19 2.49 -7.44
N LEU A 26 16.01 2.66 -6.84
CA LEU A 26 14.82 1.89 -7.18
C LEU A 26 14.50 2.01 -8.67
N ALA A 27 14.46 3.23 -9.21
CA ALA A 27 14.22 3.49 -10.63
C ALA A 27 15.28 2.85 -11.56
N ARG A 28 16.54 2.75 -11.13
CA ARG A 28 17.61 2.10 -11.94
C ARG A 28 17.48 0.59 -11.98
N THR A 29 16.97 0.00 -10.90
CA THR A 29 16.88 -1.46 -10.73
C THR A 29 15.55 -2.02 -11.25
N ASP A 30 14.53 -1.19 -11.32
CA ASP A 30 13.21 -1.52 -11.83
C ASP A 30 13.25 -1.96 -13.30
N VAL A 31 12.80 -3.18 -13.56
CA VAL A 31 12.59 -3.68 -14.93
C VAL A 31 11.11 -3.55 -15.26
N ILE A 32 10.76 -2.62 -16.15
CA ILE A 32 9.37 -2.25 -16.42
C ILE A 32 8.82 -2.93 -17.69
N ASP A 33 7.65 -3.56 -17.55
CA ASP A 33 6.80 -4.00 -18.64
C ASP A 33 5.66 -2.99 -18.85
N TYR A 34 5.72 -2.28 -19.97
CA TYR A 34 4.72 -1.29 -20.41
C TYR A 34 3.49 -1.91 -21.10
N GLY A 35 3.47 -3.23 -21.29
CA GLY A 35 2.35 -3.93 -21.89
C GLY A 35 1.13 -4.02 -20.97
N PRO A 36 -0.08 -4.19 -21.54
CA PRO A 36 -1.30 -4.31 -20.75
C PRO A 36 -1.24 -5.55 -19.86
N GLY A 37 -1.66 -5.37 -18.61
CA GLY A 37 -1.54 -6.39 -17.58
C GLY A 37 -2.82 -6.97 -17.04
N TYR A 38 -2.65 -7.97 -16.19
CA TYR A 38 -3.71 -8.42 -15.30
C TYR A 38 -3.89 -7.43 -14.15
N ASN A 39 -5.13 -7.18 -13.76
CA ASN A 39 -5.42 -6.38 -12.59
C ASN A 39 -5.16 -7.22 -11.33
N ARG A 40 -4.05 -6.92 -10.65
CA ARG A 40 -3.68 -7.55 -9.36
C ARG A 40 -4.10 -6.74 -8.14
N LEU A 41 -4.27 -5.43 -8.29
CA LEU A 41 -4.59 -4.52 -7.19
C LEU A 41 -6.02 -4.69 -6.66
N LEU A 42 -7.02 -4.86 -7.53
CA LEU A 42 -8.40 -5.03 -7.08
C LEU A 42 -8.66 -6.37 -6.36
N PRO A 43 -8.16 -7.52 -6.86
CA PRO A 43 -8.20 -8.77 -6.09
C PRO A 43 -7.50 -8.62 -4.74
N ARG A 44 -6.29 -8.04 -4.71
CA ARG A 44 -5.55 -7.85 -3.45
C ARG A 44 -6.30 -6.94 -2.47
N LEU A 45 -6.91 -5.86 -2.95
CA LEU A 45 -7.76 -5.00 -2.12
C LEU A 45 -8.98 -5.75 -1.57
N ALA A 46 -9.56 -6.68 -2.33
CA ALA A 46 -10.66 -7.51 -1.85
C ALA A 46 -10.20 -8.46 -0.74
N ASP A 47 -9.04 -9.10 -0.90
CA ASP A 47 -8.43 -9.96 0.13
C ASP A 47 -8.14 -9.16 1.40
N ASN A 48 -7.56 -7.95 1.26
CA ASN A 48 -7.28 -7.06 2.38
C ASN A 48 -8.56 -6.66 3.11
N ALA A 49 -9.62 -6.30 2.37
CA ALA A 49 -10.90 -5.96 2.95
C ALA A 49 -11.53 -7.14 3.72
N GLN A 50 -11.39 -8.36 3.21
CA GLN A 50 -11.88 -9.56 3.90
C GLN A 50 -11.13 -9.82 5.20
N ALA A 51 -9.79 -9.76 5.17
CA ALA A 51 -8.96 -9.95 6.35
C ALA A 51 -9.23 -8.88 7.43
N LEU A 52 -9.35 -7.61 7.03
CA LEU A 52 -9.66 -6.51 7.95
C LEU A 52 -11.04 -6.67 8.59
N ARG A 53 -12.06 -7.11 7.83
CA ARG A 53 -13.39 -7.42 8.41
C ARG A 53 -13.35 -8.59 9.37
N ALA A 54 -12.57 -9.62 9.08
CA ALA A 54 -12.40 -10.76 9.98
C ALA A 54 -11.76 -10.32 11.31
N ALA A 55 -10.69 -9.52 11.25
CA ALA A 55 -10.05 -8.95 12.43
C ALA A 55 -11.03 -8.07 13.24
N HIS A 56 -11.79 -7.20 12.57
CA HIS A 56 -12.81 -6.39 13.23
C HIS A 56 -13.88 -7.24 13.93
N GLN A 57 -14.35 -8.33 13.32
CA GLN A 57 -15.30 -9.25 13.96
C GLN A 57 -14.73 -9.92 15.21
N VAL A 58 -13.42 -10.20 15.25
CA VAL A 58 -12.75 -10.72 16.44
C VAL A 58 -12.76 -9.67 17.55
N LEU A 59 -12.49 -8.40 17.23
CA LEU A 59 -12.51 -7.29 18.18
C LEU A 59 -13.92 -7.03 18.74
N VAL A 60 -14.95 -7.01 17.88
CA VAL A 60 -16.36 -6.88 18.31
C VAL A 60 -16.72 -7.96 19.34
N ARG A 61 -16.38 -9.23 19.07
CA ARG A 61 -16.66 -10.33 20.00
C ARG A 61 -15.89 -10.23 21.30
N ALA A 62 -14.67 -9.69 21.27
CA ALA A 62 -13.88 -9.47 22.49
C ALA A 62 -14.50 -8.37 23.36
N ASP A 63 -15.00 -7.30 22.74
CA ASP A 63 -15.71 -6.20 23.40
C ASP A 63 -17.03 -6.66 24.04
N GLU A 64 -17.85 -7.40 23.29
CA GLU A 64 -19.11 -7.99 23.79
C GLU A 64 -18.90 -8.90 25.02
N GLN A 65 -17.72 -9.50 25.14
CA GLN A 65 -17.32 -10.36 26.26
C GLN A 65 -16.65 -9.59 27.41
N GLY A 66 -16.56 -8.26 27.32
CA GLY A 66 -15.92 -7.40 28.32
C GLY A 66 -14.41 -7.64 28.46
N ARG A 67 -13.76 -8.18 27.42
CA ARG A 67 -12.30 -8.39 27.46
C ARG A 67 -11.60 -7.04 27.33
N ARG A 68 -10.61 -6.80 28.19
CA ARG A 68 -9.76 -5.62 28.07
C ARG A 68 -8.95 -5.70 26.77
N MET A 69 -9.06 -4.69 25.93
CA MET A 69 -8.31 -4.56 24.69
C MET A 69 -7.11 -3.64 24.88
N ALA A 70 -6.12 -3.75 23.99
CA ALA A 70 -5.04 -2.78 23.92
C ALA A 70 -5.57 -1.50 23.22
N PRO A 71 -5.05 -0.30 23.55
CA PRO A 71 -5.55 0.96 22.96
C PRO A 71 -5.61 0.98 21.42
N PRO A 72 -4.64 0.41 20.67
CA PRO A 72 -4.75 0.36 19.20
C PRO A 72 -5.91 -0.51 18.69
N ALA A 73 -6.27 -1.57 19.43
CA ALA A 73 -7.38 -2.45 19.08
C ALA A 73 -8.74 -1.76 19.32
N GLU A 74 -8.87 -1.03 20.43
CA GLU A 74 -10.05 -0.19 20.71
C GLU A 74 -10.22 0.89 19.63
N TRP A 75 -9.14 1.60 19.30
CA TRP A 75 -9.18 2.59 18.22
C TRP A 75 -9.62 1.97 16.89
N LEU A 76 -9.08 0.79 16.53
CA LEU A 76 -9.46 0.11 15.29
C LEU A 76 -10.94 -0.29 15.27
N LEU A 77 -11.48 -0.76 16.41
CA LEU A 77 -12.89 -1.10 16.56
C LEU A 77 -13.78 0.14 16.32
N ASP A 78 -13.50 1.23 17.03
CA ASP A 78 -14.31 2.45 16.97
C ASP A 78 -14.25 3.13 15.58
N ASN A 79 -13.13 2.99 14.87
CA ASN A 79 -12.86 3.71 13.63
C ASN A 79 -12.95 2.83 12.38
N PHE A 80 -13.42 1.58 12.49
CA PHE A 80 -13.40 0.64 11.36
C PHE A 80 -14.17 1.15 10.12
N TYR A 81 -15.24 1.92 10.33
CA TYR A 81 -16.02 2.52 9.26
C TYR A 81 -15.19 3.44 8.34
N LEU A 82 -14.17 4.13 8.87
CA LEU A 82 -13.27 4.97 8.08
C LEU A 82 -12.42 4.13 7.13
N ILE A 83 -11.97 2.96 7.59
CA ILE A 83 -11.19 2.02 6.79
C ILE A 83 -12.07 1.45 5.67
N GLU A 84 -13.32 1.07 5.97
CA GLU A 84 -14.26 0.62 4.94
C GLU A 84 -14.51 1.70 3.89
N GLN A 85 -14.65 2.96 4.31
CA GLN A 85 -14.78 4.09 3.39
C GLN A 85 -13.55 4.23 2.48
N GLN A 86 -12.32 4.14 3.03
CA GLN A 86 -11.10 4.19 2.21
C GLN A 86 -11.00 3.02 1.22
N ILE A 87 -11.44 1.82 1.61
CA ILE A 87 -11.50 0.66 0.71
C ILE A 87 -12.46 0.92 -0.46
N GLN A 88 -13.65 1.49 -0.20
CA GLN A 88 -14.60 1.81 -1.28
C GLN A 88 -14.07 2.91 -2.20
N LEU A 89 -13.50 3.97 -1.64
CA LEU A 89 -12.89 5.05 -2.43
C LEU A 89 -11.75 4.54 -3.32
N ALA A 90 -10.89 3.66 -2.78
CA ALA A 90 -9.82 3.03 -3.56
C ALA A 90 -10.37 2.22 -4.75
N ARG A 91 -11.48 1.49 -4.57
CA ARG A 91 -12.14 0.75 -5.66
C ARG A 91 -12.70 1.67 -6.75
N ILE A 92 -13.33 2.78 -6.36
CA ILE A 92 -13.93 3.74 -7.30
C ILE A 92 -12.84 4.43 -8.12
N HIS A 93 -11.75 4.85 -7.46
CA HIS A 93 -10.65 5.57 -8.11
C HIS A 93 -9.73 4.66 -8.92
N LEU A 94 -9.80 3.33 -8.73
CA LEU A 94 -9.05 2.36 -9.51
C LEU A 94 -9.95 1.47 -10.41
N PRO A 95 -10.57 2.03 -11.46
CA PRO A 95 -11.31 1.23 -12.42
C PRO A 95 -10.46 0.08 -12.99
N LYS A 96 -11.08 -1.07 -13.25
CA LYS A 96 -10.39 -2.28 -13.73
C LYS A 96 -9.58 -2.04 -15.00
N ARG A 97 -10.10 -1.24 -15.93
CA ARG A 97 -9.40 -0.90 -17.19
C ARG A 97 -8.16 -0.05 -16.92
N TYR A 98 -8.28 0.93 -16.03
CA TYR A 98 -7.17 1.80 -15.66
C TYR A 98 -6.03 1.02 -14.99
N SER A 99 -6.35 0.16 -14.02
CA SER A 99 -5.35 -0.69 -13.37
C SER A 99 -4.57 -1.59 -14.34
N ARG A 100 -5.19 -2.04 -15.45
CA ARG A 100 -4.54 -2.89 -16.46
C ARG A 100 -3.57 -2.14 -17.37
N GLN A 101 -3.68 -0.82 -17.44
CA GLN A 101 -2.87 0.04 -18.31
C GLN A 101 -1.61 0.57 -17.62
N LEU A 102 -1.51 0.42 -16.30
CA LEU A 102 -0.34 0.87 -15.56
C LEU A 102 0.88 0.00 -15.88
N PRO A 103 2.06 0.60 -16.14
CA PRO A 103 3.32 -0.13 -16.28
C PRO A 103 3.65 -0.96 -15.04
N ARG A 104 4.15 -2.18 -15.26
CA ARG A 104 4.32 -3.19 -14.22
C ARG A 104 5.76 -3.59 -14.06
N LEU A 105 6.10 -4.11 -12.89
CA LEU A 105 7.39 -4.74 -12.67
C LEU A 105 7.45 -6.10 -13.37
N ALA A 106 8.47 -6.30 -14.19
CA ALA A 106 8.77 -7.56 -14.87
C ALA A 106 9.59 -8.53 -13.99
N ALA A 107 10.23 -8.02 -12.93
CA ALA A 107 11.08 -8.76 -12.00
C ALA A 107 10.85 -8.30 -10.55
N GLY A 108 11.58 -8.90 -9.61
CA GLY A 108 11.55 -8.51 -8.20
C GLY A 108 10.37 -9.06 -7.39
N PRO A 109 10.28 -8.69 -6.10
CA PRO A 109 9.32 -9.25 -5.14
C PRO A 109 7.86 -8.92 -5.49
N ARG A 110 7.61 -7.77 -6.12
CA ARG A 110 6.26 -7.33 -6.54
C ARG A 110 6.05 -7.48 -8.06
N LYS A 111 6.72 -8.46 -8.67
CA LYS A 111 6.53 -8.82 -10.10
C LYS A 111 5.05 -8.91 -10.48
N GLY A 112 4.70 -8.20 -11.54
CA GLY A 112 3.36 -8.16 -12.11
C GLY A 112 2.42 -7.14 -11.46
N PHE A 113 2.82 -6.46 -10.37
CA PHE A 113 2.13 -5.28 -9.87
C PHE A 113 2.63 -4.01 -10.58
N PRO A 114 1.82 -2.94 -10.60
CA PRO A 114 2.25 -1.64 -11.12
C PRO A 114 3.48 -1.10 -10.38
N ARG A 115 4.45 -0.50 -11.08
CA ARG A 115 5.65 0.08 -10.42
C ARG A 115 5.31 1.17 -9.41
N VAL A 116 4.27 1.96 -9.67
CA VAL A 116 3.77 2.96 -8.70
C VAL A 116 3.26 2.36 -7.38
N TYR A 117 2.83 1.09 -7.41
CA TYR A 117 2.46 0.37 -6.18
C TYR A 117 3.70 -0.08 -5.40
N ASP A 118 4.75 -0.47 -6.11
CA ASP A 118 6.06 -0.77 -5.53
C ASP A 118 6.66 0.46 -4.84
N MET A 119 6.72 1.58 -5.56
CA MET A 119 7.13 2.88 -5.06
C MET A 119 6.38 3.28 -3.78
N ALA A 120 5.05 3.12 -3.76
CA ALA A 120 4.23 3.42 -2.60
C ALA A 120 4.56 2.50 -1.41
N PHE A 121 4.82 1.22 -1.64
CA PHE A 121 5.22 0.27 -0.60
C PHE A 121 6.54 0.65 0.05
N GLU A 122 7.56 0.94 -0.77
CA GLU A 122 8.87 1.33 -0.27
C GLU A 122 8.81 2.65 0.51
N LEU A 123 8.06 3.64 -0.01
CA LEU A 123 7.87 4.91 0.69
C LEU A 123 7.20 4.71 2.05
N ILE A 124 6.14 3.90 2.14
CA ILE A 124 5.45 3.59 3.40
C ILE A 124 6.39 2.88 4.38
N ALA A 125 7.18 1.91 3.90
CA ALA A 125 8.09 1.15 4.75
C ALA A 125 9.21 2.01 5.34
N HIS A 126 9.76 2.95 4.55
CA HIS A 126 10.86 3.84 4.96
C HIS A 126 10.41 5.07 5.75
N LEU A 127 9.10 5.34 5.83
CA LEU A 127 8.52 6.44 6.62
C LEU A 127 7.64 5.96 7.79
N ASP A 128 7.57 4.65 8.05
CA ASP A 128 6.66 4.04 9.03
C ASP A 128 5.19 4.50 8.87
N GLY A 129 4.78 4.73 7.62
CA GLY A 129 3.45 5.25 7.27
C GLY A 129 3.22 6.75 7.54
N LEU A 130 4.21 7.49 8.05
CA LEU A 130 4.16 8.95 8.25
C LEU A 130 4.43 9.70 6.94
N LEU A 131 3.44 9.68 6.05
CA LEU A 131 3.49 10.36 4.76
C LEU A 131 3.16 11.85 4.92
N ASP A 132 3.96 12.70 4.32
CA ASP A 132 3.68 14.12 4.15
C ASP A 132 3.89 14.54 2.68
N GLU A 133 3.41 15.72 2.31
CA GLU A 133 3.47 16.18 0.92
C GLU A 133 4.93 16.38 0.46
N GLU A 134 5.81 16.86 1.33
CA GLU A 134 7.20 17.17 1.00
C GLU A 134 8.00 15.89 0.69
N ASN A 135 7.93 14.91 1.58
CA ASN A 135 8.64 13.64 1.44
C ASN A 135 8.12 12.83 0.25
N THR A 136 6.80 12.86 0.03
CA THR A 136 6.14 12.16 -1.08
C THR A 136 6.52 12.79 -2.41
N ALA A 137 6.46 14.12 -2.51
CA ALA A 137 6.85 14.83 -3.71
C ALA A 137 8.35 14.68 -4.01
N ALA A 138 9.20 14.76 -2.99
CA ALA A 138 10.65 14.57 -3.13
C ALA A 138 11.00 13.17 -3.65
N PHE A 139 10.36 12.12 -3.14
CA PHE A 139 10.55 10.74 -3.60
C PHE A 139 10.17 10.59 -5.08
N VAL A 140 8.97 11.04 -5.46
CA VAL A 140 8.46 10.91 -6.83
C VAL A 140 9.29 11.75 -7.81
N ALA A 141 9.69 12.96 -7.41
CA ALA A 141 10.56 13.81 -8.22
C ALA A 141 11.93 13.14 -8.46
N ALA A 142 12.53 12.57 -7.41
CA ALA A 142 13.81 11.88 -7.53
C ALA A 142 13.74 10.62 -8.40
N TYR A 143 12.71 9.80 -8.26
CA TYR A 143 12.48 8.64 -9.14
C TYR A 143 12.41 9.05 -10.62
N GLN A 144 11.65 10.10 -10.93
CA GLN A 144 11.47 10.60 -12.30
C GLN A 144 12.74 11.18 -12.94
N THR A 145 13.78 11.49 -12.16
CA THR A 145 15.08 11.89 -12.72
C THR A 145 15.80 10.75 -13.45
N VAL A 146 15.41 9.49 -13.17
CA VAL A 146 15.98 8.29 -13.76
C VAL A 146 15.02 7.66 -14.78
N ASP A 147 13.78 7.39 -14.37
CA ASP A 147 12.76 6.80 -15.23
C ASP A 147 11.46 7.61 -15.13
N PRO A 148 11.15 8.43 -16.15
CA PRO A 148 9.95 9.27 -16.14
C PRO A 148 8.65 8.47 -16.01
N LEU A 149 7.79 8.94 -15.12
CA LEU A 149 6.45 8.36 -14.93
C LEU A 149 5.50 8.92 -15.99
N GLN A 150 4.62 8.06 -16.50
CA GLN A 150 3.53 8.49 -17.36
C GLN A 150 2.52 9.32 -16.55
N LEU A 151 1.77 10.20 -17.22
CA LEU A 151 0.73 10.97 -16.53
C LEU A 151 -0.24 10.08 -15.76
N GLY A 152 -0.67 8.96 -16.36
CA GLY A 152 -1.51 7.97 -15.68
C GLY A 152 -0.87 7.32 -14.46
N GLU A 153 0.46 7.24 -14.39
CA GLU A 153 1.14 6.72 -13.20
C GLU A 153 1.13 7.73 -12.06
N LEU A 154 1.33 9.01 -12.36
CA LEU A 154 1.24 10.09 -11.37
C LEU A 154 -0.17 10.18 -10.76
N TRP A 155 -1.22 10.05 -11.58
CA TRP A 155 -2.60 9.97 -11.09
C TRP A 155 -2.86 8.71 -10.25
N ALA A 156 -2.18 7.60 -10.55
CA ALA A 156 -2.31 6.35 -9.80
C ALA A 156 -1.54 6.37 -8.48
N PHE A 157 -0.55 7.23 -8.29
CA PHE A 157 0.31 7.20 -7.11
C PHE A 157 -0.44 7.47 -5.78
N PRO A 158 -1.33 8.48 -5.65
CA PRO A 158 -2.14 8.64 -4.44
C PRO A 158 -3.09 7.46 -4.16
N ILE A 159 -3.51 6.75 -5.21
CA ILE A 159 -4.31 5.53 -5.07
C ILE A 159 -3.41 4.40 -4.55
N ALA A 160 -2.21 4.26 -5.09
CA ALA A 160 -1.22 3.28 -4.67
C ALA A 160 -0.82 3.45 -3.19
N LEU A 161 -0.61 4.68 -2.72
CA LEU A 161 -0.35 4.98 -1.30
C LEU A 161 -1.51 4.49 -0.41
N ARG A 162 -2.75 4.81 -0.78
CA ARG A 162 -3.93 4.31 -0.05
C ARG A 162 -3.99 2.78 -0.01
N LEU A 163 -3.71 2.12 -1.14
CA LEU A 163 -3.68 0.66 -1.19
C LEU A 163 -2.57 0.07 -0.33
N GLY A 164 -1.38 0.68 -0.32
CA GLY A 164 -0.25 0.27 0.51
C GLY A 164 -0.51 0.46 2.01
N LEU A 165 -1.17 1.55 2.41
CA LEU A 165 -1.58 1.76 3.80
C LEU A 165 -2.62 0.74 4.26
N ILE A 166 -3.62 0.44 3.41
CA ILE A 166 -4.62 -0.61 3.68
C ILE A 166 -3.95 -1.99 3.80
N GLU A 167 -2.96 -2.28 2.95
CA GLU A 167 -2.15 -3.50 3.07
C GLU A 167 -1.41 -3.53 4.41
N ASN A 168 -0.71 -2.46 4.76
CA ASN A 168 0.06 -2.41 6.01
C ASN A 168 -0.85 -2.61 7.23
N LEU A 169 -2.02 -1.97 7.21
CA LEU A 169 -3.03 -2.15 8.25
C LEU A 169 -3.51 -3.60 8.34
N ARG A 170 -3.74 -4.27 7.20
CA ARG A 170 -4.09 -5.70 7.17
C ARG A 170 -3.02 -6.57 7.83
N ARG A 171 -1.75 -6.29 7.54
CA ARG A 171 -0.59 -7.02 8.12
C ARG A 171 -0.53 -6.86 9.64
N VAL A 172 -0.77 -5.66 10.15
CA VAL A 172 -0.81 -5.39 11.59
C VAL A 172 -2.06 -6.01 12.24
N ALA A 173 -3.23 -5.88 11.62
CA ALA A 173 -4.50 -6.33 12.21
C ALA A 173 -4.59 -7.86 12.35
N VAL A 174 -3.93 -8.61 11.48
CA VAL A 174 -3.90 -10.09 11.56
C VAL A 174 -2.98 -10.60 12.68
N LEU A 175 -2.14 -9.74 13.26
CA LEU A 175 -1.26 -10.09 14.39
C LEU A 175 -1.93 -9.90 15.76
N VAL A 176 -3.14 -9.33 15.80
CA VAL A 176 -3.92 -9.06 17.02
C VAL A 176 -4.92 -10.18 17.27
#